data_AF-A0A934MBK2-F1
#
_entry.id   AF-A0A934MBK2-F1
#
_cell.length_a   1.000
_cell.length_b   1.000
_cell.length_c   1.000
_cell.angle_alpha   90.00
_cell.angle_beta   90.00
_cell.angle_gamma   90.00
#
_symmetry.space_group_name_H-M   'P 1'
#
loop_
_entity.id
_entity.type
_entity.pdbx_description
1 polymer ?
#
loop_
_entity_poly.entity_id
_entity_poly.type
_entity_poly.pdbx_seq_one_letter_code
_entity_poly.pdbx_strand_id
1 'polypeptide(L)'
;MHPAPLTDRQEKTTDMLTLRTGFEIELLAPAGSDRQVLADALAAARDGAVRRSFHSDSEPSAVPGVGVFRHLSPAFDVVDEAGAPVARLVDDVTIEADVARTRAGHRGWYRVLCDDARLLRLVERHVDPDAPLREVLGPVARLVGTRVELLGGAARVNDSAGATIAVAMPLPGGRERPCEVVTPPLVSDHEATLEALLRPARELGFTVPAEAAVHVHVDGAPFRSPAAFANLVRLFTRWREPLWDALGTNGACRRLAPLPDELLDLVEHPGLTWAEVASGARTVGLTKFADVNLTQLVAVDPARDTLEVRILPGSDDAGDVVRRAHLVERLLLRCLDSSPVPPPDTRAVHDPLGALSALARQEPVR
;
A
#
# COMPACT_ATOMS: atom_id res chain seq x y z
N MET A 1 18.20 21.06 -45.97
CA MET A 1 18.90 20.47 -44.81
C MET A 1 17.83 19.80 -43.98
N HIS A 2 17.63 18.49 -44.16
CA HIS A 2 16.61 17.75 -43.40
C HIS A 2 17.10 17.56 -41.96
N PRO A 3 16.29 17.84 -40.94
CA PRO A 3 16.64 17.46 -39.58
C PRO A 3 16.66 15.92 -39.52
N ALA A 4 17.74 15.38 -38.94
CA ALA A 4 17.87 13.96 -38.70
C ALA A 4 16.73 13.48 -37.76
N PRO A 5 16.22 12.25 -37.94
CA PRO A 5 15.24 11.68 -37.02
C PRO A 5 15.89 11.52 -35.64
N LEU A 6 15.19 11.98 -34.61
CA LEU A 6 15.52 11.71 -33.22
C LEU A 6 15.58 10.19 -33.05
N THR A 7 16.76 9.67 -32.72
CA THR A 7 16.97 8.25 -32.47
C THR A 7 16.19 7.81 -31.22
N ASP A 8 15.44 6.72 -31.31
CA ASP A 8 14.69 5.97 -30.25
C ASP A 8 15.35 5.87 -28.86
N ARG A 9 16.65 6.13 -28.76
CA ARG A 9 17.40 6.12 -27.49
C ARG A 9 17.17 7.35 -26.62
N GLN A 10 16.79 8.50 -27.18
CA GLN A 10 16.56 9.71 -26.37
C GLN A 10 15.18 9.73 -25.69
N GLU A 11 14.17 9.09 -26.28
CA GLU A 11 12.83 9.00 -25.67
C GLU A 11 12.79 8.00 -24.51
N LYS A 12 13.59 6.92 -24.55
CA LYS A 12 13.64 5.91 -23.46
C LYS A 12 14.30 6.37 -22.16
N THR A 13 15.04 7.48 -22.16
CA THR A 13 15.64 8.04 -20.93
C THR A 13 14.68 8.91 -20.12
N THR A 14 13.47 9.19 -20.63
CA THR A 14 12.64 10.29 -20.11
C THR A 14 11.84 9.91 -18.87
N ASP A 15 11.53 8.62 -18.67
CA ASP A 15 10.66 8.16 -17.58
C ASP A 15 11.40 7.32 -16.51
N MET A 16 12.68 7.63 -16.24
CA MET A 16 13.41 6.96 -15.18
C MET A 16 13.07 7.57 -13.81
N LEU A 17 12.73 6.71 -12.85
CA LEU A 17 12.62 7.08 -11.44
C LEU A 17 14.01 7.23 -10.83
N THR A 18 14.15 8.23 -9.96
CA THR A 18 15.41 8.59 -9.31
C THR A 18 15.34 8.45 -7.79
N LEU A 19 14.14 8.45 -7.23
CA LEU A 19 13.94 8.21 -5.80
C LEU A 19 14.00 6.71 -5.49
N ARG A 20 14.36 6.44 -4.24
CA ARG A 20 14.20 5.12 -3.63
C ARG A 20 12.70 4.88 -3.44
N THR A 21 12.13 3.98 -4.22
CA THR A 21 10.68 3.83 -4.39
C THR A 21 10.24 2.39 -4.19
N GLY A 22 9.31 2.17 -3.26
CA GLY A 22 8.58 0.91 -3.11
C GLY A 22 7.22 0.97 -3.80
N PHE A 23 6.72 -0.18 -4.23
CA PHE A 23 5.40 -0.31 -4.86
C PHE A 23 4.55 -1.34 -4.12
N GLU A 24 3.27 -1.07 -4.03
CA GLU A 24 2.22 -2.05 -3.71
C GLU A 24 1.30 -2.13 -4.95
N ILE A 25 1.20 -3.30 -5.59
CA ILE A 25 0.47 -3.49 -6.85
C ILE A 25 -0.63 -4.53 -6.64
N GLU A 26 -1.88 -4.12 -6.80
CA GLU A 26 -3.06 -4.95 -6.55
C GLU A 26 -3.43 -5.81 -7.77
N LEU A 27 -3.48 -7.13 -7.56
CA LEU A 27 -3.84 -8.15 -8.55
C LEU A 27 -4.87 -9.13 -7.97
N LEU A 28 -5.45 -9.93 -8.85
CA LEU A 28 -6.40 -10.97 -8.50
C LEU A 28 -6.03 -12.30 -9.17
N ALA A 29 -5.83 -13.35 -8.36
CA ALA A 29 -5.58 -14.68 -8.87
C ALA A 29 -6.82 -15.22 -9.63
N PRO A 30 -6.64 -16.05 -10.68
CA PRO A 30 -7.76 -16.68 -11.36
C PRO A 30 -8.51 -17.64 -10.43
N ALA A 31 -9.76 -17.96 -10.77
CA ALA A 31 -10.57 -18.87 -9.97
C ALA A 31 -9.89 -20.26 -9.86
N GLY A 32 -9.78 -20.77 -8.64
CA GLY A 32 -9.10 -22.04 -8.35
C GLY A 32 -7.59 -21.91 -8.10
N SER A 33 -7.03 -20.72 -8.23
CA SER A 33 -5.66 -20.38 -7.83
C SER A 33 -5.65 -19.46 -6.60
N ASP A 34 -4.47 -19.06 -6.14
CA ASP A 34 -4.27 -18.13 -5.04
C ASP A 34 -2.92 -17.40 -5.13
N ARG A 35 -2.72 -16.43 -4.23
CA ARG A 35 -1.48 -15.65 -4.13
C ARG A 35 -0.22 -16.46 -3.82
N GLN A 36 -0.33 -17.66 -3.24
CA GLN A 36 0.86 -18.50 -3.00
C GLN A 36 1.40 -19.07 -4.32
N VAL A 37 0.54 -19.35 -5.30
CA VAL A 37 1.00 -19.82 -6.62
C VAL A 37 1.94 -18.79 -7.27
N LEU A 38 1.63 -17.49 -7.17
CA LEU A 38 2.53 -16.44 -7.65
C LEU A 38 3.82 -16.38 -6.81
N ALA A 39 3.72 -16.50 -5.49
CA ALA A 39 4.89 -16.53 -4.61
C ALA A 39 5.88 -17.65 -5.00
N ASP A 40 5.35 -18.87 -5.20
CA ASP A 40 6.12 -20.05 -5.57
C ASP A 40 6.81 -19.86 -6.94
N ALA A 41 6.10 -19.29 -7.92
CA ALA A 41 6.66 -18.99 -9.24
C ALA A 41 7.79 -17.94 -9.18
N LEU A 42 7.61 -16.88 -8.37
CA LEU A 42 8.64 -15.84 -8.20
C LEU A 42 9.89 -16.36 -7.51
N ALA A 43 9.73 -17.24 -6.51
CA ALA A 43 10.84 -17.92 -5.85
C ALA A 43 11.58 -18.84 -6.83
N ALA A 44 10.84 -19.68 -7.58
CA ALA A 44 11.42 -20.61 -8.54
C ALA A 44 12.24 -19.90 -9.64
N ALA A 45 11.78 -18.73 -10.10
CA ALA A 45 12.48 -17.94 -11.10
C ALA A 45 13.84 -17.35 -10.62
N ARG A 46 14.14 -17.43 -9.32
CA ARG A 46 15.33 -16.85 -8.69
C ARG A 46 16.09 -17.86 -7.81
N ASP A 47 15.82 -19.15 -7.99
CA ASP A 47 16.35 -20.23 -7.16
C ASP A 47 16.19 -19.95 -5.66
N GLY A 48 15.09 -19.28 -5.32
CA GLY A 48 14.81 -18.72 -4.02
C GLY A 48 13.84 -19.56 -3.19
N ALA A 49 13.22 -18.93 -2.19
CA ALA A 49 12.28 -19.58 -1.29
C ALA A 49 11.09 -18.68 -0.95
N VAL A 50 9.97 -19.32 -0.60
CA VAL A 50 8.80 -18.67 -0.01
C VAL A 50 8.78 -18.94 1.49
N ARG A 51 8.64 -17.87 2.29
CA ARG A 51 8.40 -17.95 3.74
C ARG A 51 7.00 -17.47 4.02
N ARG A 52 6.22 -18.24 4.77
CA ARG A 52 4.89 -17.81 5.17
C ARG A 52 4.99 -16.82 6.32
N SER A 53 4.16 -15.79 6.27
CA SER A 53 4.02 -14.81 7.35
C SER A 53 2.57 -14.35 7.48
N PHE A 54 2.33 -13.37 8.36
CA PHE A 54 1.03 -12.74 8.51
C PHE A 54 1.06 -11.30 7.97
N HIS A 55 0.00 -10.91 7.28
CA HIS A 55 -0.28 -9.52 6.93
C HIS A 55 -1.37 -8.96 7.86
N SER A 56 -1.11 -7.79 8.44
CA SER A 56 -2.02 -7.12 9.35
C SER A 56 -2.88 -6.10 8.60
N ASP A 57 -4.20 -6.25 8.66
CA ASP A 57 -5.13 -5.21 8.22
C ASP A 57 -6.36 -5.12 9.13
N SER A 58 -7.38 -4.40 8.66
CA SER A 58 -8.58 -4.10 9.39
C SER A 58 -9.81 -4.02 8.48
N GLU A 59 -10.94 -4.46 9.01
CA GLU A 59 -12.25 -4.40 8.37
C GLU A 59 -13.29 -3.80 9.32
N PRO A 60 -14.30 -3.06 8.82
CA PRO A 60 -15.42 -2.62 9.64
C PRO A 60 -16.08 -3.80 10.34
N SER A 61 -16.39 -3.64 11.62
CA SER A 61 -17.06 -4.68 12.39
C SER A 61 -18.58 -4.49 12.35
N ALA A 62 -19.31 -5.58 12.09
CA ALA A 62 -20.76 -5.63 12.22
C ALA A 62 -21.24 -5.87 13.67
N VAL A 63 -20.32 -6.11 14.61
CA VAL A 63 -20.63 -6.38 16.02
C VAL A 63 -20.89 -5.05 16.75
N PRO A 64 -22.04 -4.89 17.43
CA PRO A 64 -22.35 -3.66 18.17
C PRO A 64 -21.25 -3.31 19.18
N GLY A 65 -20.80 -2.05 19.16
CA GLY A 65 -19.77 -1.53 20.07
C GLY A 65 -18.32 -1.83 19.64
N VAL A 66 -18.10 -2.69 18.65
CA VAL A 66 -16.80 -2.92 18.04
C VAL A 66 -16.80 -2.21 16.69
N GLY A 67 -16.06 -1.10 16.57
CA GLY A 67 -16.04 -0.32 15.33
C GLY A 67 -15.30 -1.03 14.19
N VAL A 68 -14.19 -1.71 14.50
CA VAL A 68 -13.28 -2.32 13.52
C VAL A 68 -12.72 -3.62 14.10
N PHE A 69 -12.66 -4.67 13.28
CA PHE A 69 -11.83 -5.84 13.57
C PHE A 69 -10.46 -5.67 12.94
N ARG A 70 -9.43 -5.97 13.71
CA ARG A 70 -8.05 -6.13 13.23
C ARG A 70 -7.87 -7.60 12.89
N HIS A 71 -7.12 -7.90 11.84
CA HIS A 71 -6.85 -9.28 11.50
C HIS A 71 -5.45 -9.52 10.93
N LEU A 72 -4.99 -10.75 11.13
CA LEU A 72 -3.82 -11.32 10.47
C LEU A 72 -4.30 -12.29 9.38
N SER A 73 -3.97 -12.01 8.13
CA SER A 73 -4.21 -12.90 6.99
C SER A 73 -2.89 -13.54 6.51
N PRO A 74 -2.93 -14.68 5.80
CA PRO A 74 -1.71 -15.30 5.27
C PRO A 74 -1.02 -14.40 4.25
N ALA A 75 0.28 -14.24 4.42
CA ALA A 75 1.20 -13.55 3.53
C ALA A 75 2.37 -14.45 3.15
N PHE A 76 3.04 -14.10 2.05
CA PHE A 76 4.14 -14.88 1.50
C PHE A 76 5.33 -13.96 1.19
N ASP A 77 6.40 -14.10 1.97
CA ASP A 77 7.65 -13.38 1.76
C ASP A 77 8.53 -14.20 0.80
N VAL A 78 8.78 -13.67 -0.38
CA VAL A 78 9.64 -14.27 -1.40
C VAL A 78 11.06 -13.74 -1.21
N VAL A 79 12.02 -14.66 -1.13
CA VAL A 79 13.44 -14.36 -1.07
C VAL A 79 14.19 -15.05 -2.21
N ASP A 80 15.31 -14.49 -2.65
CA ASP A 80 16.21 -15.13 -3.63
C ASP A 80 17.10 -16.22 -2.98
N GLU A 81 17.98 -16.83 -3.78
CA GLU A 81 18.95 -17.84 -3.32
C GLU A 81 19.81 -17.35 -2.15
N ALA A 82 20.18 -16.06 -2.14
CA ALA A 82 20.97 -15.44 -1.07
C ALA A 82 20.13 -15.09 0.17
N GLY A 83 18.81 -15.28 0.12
CA GLY A 83 17.86 -14.92 1.17
C GLY A 83 17.51 -13.44 1.19
N ALA A 84 17.86 -12.66 0.16
CA ALA A 84 17.48 -11.26 0.04
C ALA A 84 16.01 -11.14 -0.40
N PRO A 85 15.28 -10.11 0.08
CA PRO A 85 13.86 -9.95 -0.22
C PRO A 85 13.63 -9.62 -1.70
N VAL A 86 12.70 -10.34 -2.34
CA VAL A 86 12.29 -10.12 -3.73
C VAL A 86 10.95 -9.38 -3.78
N ALA A 87 9.95 -9.91 -3.07
CA ALA A 87 8.62 -9.33 -2.95
C ALA A 87 7.90 -9.96 -1.75
N ARG A 88 6.83 -9.31 -1.32
CA ARG A 88 5.89 -9.86 -0.35
C ARG A 88 4.50 -9.86 -0.98
N LEU A 89 3.82 -11.01 -0.96
CA LEU A 89 2.46 -11.15 -1.49
C LEU A 89 1.48 -11.18 -0.32
N VAL A 90 0.59 -10.20 -0.27
CA VAL A 90 -0.37 -10.03 0.82
C VAL A 90 -1.81 -10.01 0.31
N ASP A 91 -2.74 -10.10 1.26
CA ASP A 91 -4.16 -9.91 1.00
C ASP A 91 -4.47 -8.41 0.96
N ASP A 92 -5.27 -7.96 0.00
CA ASP A 92 -5.93 -6.65 0.09
C ASP A 92 -7.44 -6.83 0.24
N VAL A 93 -7.95 -6.38 1.39
CA VAL A 93 -9.36 -6.47 1.78
C VAL A 93 -10.27 -5.52 1.02
N THR A 94 -9.72 -4.56 0.28
CA THR A 94 -10.55 -3.62 -0.47
C THR A 94 -11.14 -4.19 -1.75
N ILE A 95 -10.46 -5.17 -2.35
CA ILE A 95 -10.94 -5.91 -3.52
C ILE A 95 -12.13 -6.80 -3.11
N GLU A 96 -13.33 -6.44 -3.56
CA GLU A 96 -14.57 -7.15 -3.22
C GLU A 96 -15.37 -7.55 -4.46
N ALA A 97 -15.51 -6.67 -5.45
CA ALA A 97 -16.39 -6.84 -6.60
C ALA A 97 -16.06 -8.11 -7.39
N ASP A 98 -14.77 -8.37 -7.58
CA ASP A 98 -14.29 -9.53 -8.35
C ASP A 98 -13.97 -10.76 -7.48
N VAL A 99 -14.10 -10.62 -6.16
CA VAL A 99 -14.13 -11.74 -5.23
C VAL A 99 -15.53 -12.35 -5.29
N ALA A 100 -15.80 -13.07 -6.38
CA ALA A 100 -16.95 -13.95 -6.42
C ALA A 100 -16.89 -14.87 -5.18
N ARG A 101 -18.01 -14.98 -4.44
CA ARG A 101 -18.17 -15.96 -3.36
C ARG A 101 -18.15 -17.36 -3.96
N THR A 102 -16.96 -17.84 -4.28
CA THR A 102 -16.70 -19.16 -4.82
C THR A 102 -16.80 -20.20 -3.71
N ARG A 103 -16.54 -21.46 -4.06
CA ARG A 103 -16.33 -22.53 -3.08
C ARG A 103 -15.30 -22.12 -2.02
N ALA A 104 -15.35 -22.79 -0.87
CA ALA A 104 -14.36 -22.65 0.18
C ALA A 104 -12.94 -22.77 -0.40
N GLY A 105 -12.03 -21.92 0.09
CA GLY A 105 -10.65 -21.89 -0.37
C GLY A 105 -9.99 -23.26 -0.25
N HIS A 106 -9.13 -23.59 -1.21
CA HIS A 106 -8.63 -24.96 -1.41
C HIS A 106 -7.47 -25.35 -0.48
N ARG A 107 -6.85 -24.38 0.23
CA ARG A 107 -5.68 -24.62 1.10
C ARG A 107 -5.98 -24.66 2.60
N GLY A 108 -7.24 -24.52 3.01
CA GLY A 108 -7.60 -24.47 4.43
C GLY A 108 -6.98 -23.28 5.17
N TRP A 109 -6.67 -22.20 4.45
CA TRP A 109 -6.17 -20.96 5.03
C TRP A 109 -7.18 -20.33 6.00
N TYR A 110 -6.65 -19.56 6.94
CA TYR A 110 -7.41 -18.92 8.00
C TYR A 110 -6.88 -17.50 8.24
N ARG A 111 -7.71 -16.70 8.92
CA ARG A 111 -7.32 -15.41 9.49
C ARG A 111 -7.44 -15.45 11.01
N VAL A 112 -6.61 -14.65 11.67
CA VAL A 112 -6.70 -14.44 13.12
C VAL A 112 -7.28 -13.05 13.37
N LEU A 113 -8.37 -12.97 14.13
CA LEU A 113 -9.12 -11.76 14.43
C LEU A 113 -8.85 -11.30 15.86
N CYS A 114 -8.80 -9.98 16.06
CA CYS A 114 -8.77 -9.32 17.37
C CYS A 114 -9.42 -7.94 17.26
N ASP A 115 -10.05 -7.46 18.33
CA ASP A 115 -10.63 -6.12 18.42
C ASP A 115 -9.63 -5.06 18.96
N ASP A 116 -8.51 -5.47 19.56
CA ASP A 116 -7.44 -4.60 20.05
C ASP A 116 -6.14 -4.76 19.24
N ALA A 117 -5.62 -3.65 18.70
CA ALA A 117 -4.41 -3.67 17.88
C ALA A 117 -3.14 -4.07 18.67
N ARG A 118 -3.08 -3.78 19.97
CA ARG A 118 -1.95 -4.16 20.85
C ARG A 118 -1.97 -5.66 21.08
N LEU A 119 -3.16 -6.24 21.30
CA LEU A 119 -3.33 -7.68 21.43
C LEU A 119 -3.02 -8.40 20.11
N LEU A 120 -3.49 -7.89 18.96
CA LEU A 120 -3.16 -8.52 17.67
C LEU A 120 -1.64 -8.56 17.42
N ARG A 121 -0.91 -7.47 17.71
CA ARG A 121 0.57 -7.46 17.62
C ARG A 121 1.25 -8.40 18.62
N LEU A 122 0.63 -8.65 19.77
CA LEU A 122 1.13 -9.64 20.72
C LEU A 122 0.91 -11.06 20.16
N VAL A 123 -0.28 -11.33 19.63
CA VAL A 123 -0.63 -12.59 18.97
C VAL A 123 0.34 -12.88 17.84
N GLU A 124 0.50 -11.96 16.89
CA GLU A 124 1.41 -12.08 15.73
C GLU A 124 2.82 -12.53 16.11
N ARG A 125 3.37 -12.01 17.23
CA ARG A 125 4.70 -12.34 17.72
C ARG A 125 4.84 -13.74 18.33
N HIS A 126 3.74 -14.39 18.69
CA HIS A 126 3.75 -15.68 19.37
C HIS A 126 3.24 -16.83 18.52
N VAL A 127 2.50 -16.54 17.45
CA VAL A 127 1.91 -17.57 16.59
C VAL A 127 2.85 -17.94 15.45
N ASP A 128 2.80 -19.20 15.04
CA ASP A 128 3.50 -19.70 13.86
C ASP A 128 2.55 -19.62 12.64
N PRO A 129 2.90 -18.88 11.57
CA PRO A 129 2.06 -18.76 10.38
C PRO A 129 1.85 -20.09 9.63
N ASP A 130 2.73 -21.08 9.84
CA ASP A 130 2.61 -22.41 9.25
C ASP A 130 1.76 -23.37 10.09
N ALA A 131 1.46 -23.01 11.35
CA ALA A 131 0.63 -23.84 12.20
C ALA A 131 -0.80 -24.02 11.63
N PRO A 132 -1.41 -25.19 11.77
CA PRO A 132 -2.79 -25.38 11.37
C PRO A 132 -3.74 -24.57 12.27
N LEU A 133 -4.92 -24.21 11.74
CA LEU A 133 -5.92 -23.37 12.42
C LEU A 133 -6.17 -23.79 13.88
N ARG A 134 -6.30 -25.09 14.12
CA ARG A 134 -6.59 -25.66 15.45
C ARG A 134 -5.46 -25.48 16.49
N GLU A 135 -4.23 -25.22 16.03
CA GLU A 135 -3.03 -25.16 16.87
C GLU A 135 -2.42 -23.75 16.93
N VAL A 136 -2.73 -22.88 15.95
CA VAL A 136 -2.10 -21.55 15.82
C VAL A 136 -2.19 -20.70 17.09
N LEU A 137 -3.32 -20.75 17.81
CA LEU A 137 -3.51 -19.97 19.05
C LEU A 137 -2.96 -20.65 20.30
N GLY A 138 -2.37 -21.84 20.20
CA GLY A 138 -1.80 -22.58 21.33
C GLY A 138 -0.76 -21.77 22.14
N PRO A 139 0.21 -21.09 21.49
CA PRO A 139 1.14 -20.19 22.18
C PRO A 139 0.46 -19.06 22.95
N VAL A 140 -0.59 -18.46 22.37
CA VAL A 140 -1.36 -17.38 23.01
C VAL A 140 -2.13 -17.90 24.23
N ALA A 141 -2.77 -19.07 24.13
CA ALA A 141 -3.45 -19.71 25.25
C ALA A 141 -2.49 -19.96 26.43
N ARG A 142 -1.27 -20.43 26.15
CA ARG A 142 -0.23 -20.60 27.18
C ARG A 142 0.17 -19.29 27.83
N LEU A 143 0.32 -18.23 27.03
CA LEU A 143 0.71 -16.90 27.52
C LEU A 143 -0.29 -16.35 28.56
N VAL A 144 -1.58 -16.60 28.36
CA VAL A 144 -2.64 -16.10 29.25
C VAL A 144 -3.15 -17.13 30.26
N GLY A 145 -2.54 -18.32 30.31
CA GLY A 145 -2.90 -19.37 31.25
C GLY A 145 -4.26 -20.03 30.97
N THR A 146 -4.73 -20.02 29.73
CA THR A 146 -6.00 -20.63 29.32
C THR A 146 -5.80 -21.73 28.28
N ARG A 147 -6.87 -22.15 27.60
CA ARG A 147 -6.87 -23.21 26.59
C ARG A 147 -7.49 -22.68 25.30
N VAL A 148 -7.12 -23.29 24.19
CA VAL A 148 -7.79 -23.07 22.91
C VAL A 148 -9.13 -23.80 22.93
N GLU A 149 -10.20 -23.07 22.65
CA GLU A 149 -11.55 -23.59 22.44
C GLU A 149 -11.80 -23.78 20.95
N LEU A 150 -12.29 -24.95 20.53
CA LEU A 150 -12.68 -25.22 19.15
C LEU A 150 -14.20 -25.12 19.02
N LEU A 151 -14.68 -24.20 18.17
CA LEU A 151 -16.10 -23.89 18.01
C LEU A 151 -16.42 -23.68 16.53
N GLY A 152 -17.26 -24.54 15.94
CA GLY A 152 -17.76 -24.35 14.58
C GLY A 152 -16.67 -24.24 13.50
N GLY A 153 -15.53 -24.92 13.67
CA GLY A 153 -14.39 -24.83 12.75
C GLY A 153 -13.46 -23.64 12.99
N ALA A 154 -13.71 -22.83 14.02
CA ALA A 154 -12.81 -21.79 14.51
C ALA A 154 -12.06 -22.25 15.77
N ALA A 155 -10.92 -21.62 16.04
CA ALA A 155 -10.18 -21.71 17.30
C ALA A 155 -10.25 -20.37 18.02
N ARG A 156 -10.54 -20.38 19.32
CA ARG A 156 -10.69 -19.17 20.14
C ARG A 156 -9.85 -19.27 21.40
N VAL A 157 -9.29 -18.15 21.82
CA VAL A 157 -8.66 -18.01 23.14
C VAL A 157 -9.35 -16.87 23.88
N ASN A 158 -9.81 -17.17 25.08
CA ASN A 158 -10.31 -16.20 26.05
C ASN A 158 -9.29 -16.04 27.19
N ASP A 159 -9.34 -14.92 27.90
CA ASP A 159 -8.62 -14.73 29.16
C ASP A 159 -9.32 -15.46 30.32
N SER A 160 -8.76 -15.36 31.53
CA SER A 160 -9.32 -15.99 32.73
C SER A 160 -10.66 -15.39 33.20
N ALA A 161 -11.01 -14.19 32.75
CA ALA A 161 -12.29 -13.53 33.01
C ALA A 161 -13.35 -13.86 31.94
N GLY A 162 -12.97 -14.58 30.86
CA GLY A 162 -13.85 -14.97 29.77
C GLY A 162 -13.91 -13.96 28.61
N ALA A 163 -13.10 -12.90 28.62
CA ALA A 163 -13.00 -11.97 27.51
C ALA A 163 -12.19 -12.58 26.37
N THR A 164 -12.65 -12.43 25.12
CA THR A 164 -11.96 -12.98 23.95
C THR A 164 -10.70 -12.19 23.65
N ILE A 165 -9.58 -12.90 23.50
CA ILE A 165 -8.29 -12.33 23.10
C ILE A 165 -8.12 -12.41 21.59
N ALA A 166 -8.38 -13.57 21.01
CA ALA A 166 -8.23 -13.80 19.58
C ALA A 166 -9.10 -14.96 19.10
N VAL A 167 -9.49 -14.90 17.82
CA VAL A 167 -10.22 -15.95 17.12
C VAL A 167 -9.53 -16.25 15.80
N ALA A 168 -9.09 -17.49 15.58
CA ALA A 168 -8.66 -17.98 14.29
C ALA A 168 -9.84 -18.66 13.57
N MET A 169 -10.14 -18.24 12.35
CA MET A 169 -11.25 -18.78 11.56
C MET A 169 -10.87 -18.94 10.09
N PRO A 170 -11.49 -19.89 9.36
CA PRO A 170 -11.21 -20.10 7.94
C PRO A 170 -11.38 -18.79 7.15
N LEU A 171 -10.57 -18.61 6.10
CA LEU A 171 -10.77 -17.48 5.20
C LEU A 171 -12.14 -17.59 4.51
N PRO A 172 -12.85 -16.46 4.33
CA PRO A 172 -14.02 -16.44 3.47
C PRO A 172 -13.66 -16.92 2.06
N GLY A 173 -14.57 -17.65 1.40
CA GLY A 173 -14.31 -18.19 0.07
C GLY A 173 -13.95 -17.09 -0.94
N GLY A 174 -12.88 -17.32 -1.71
CA GLY A 174 -12.35 -16.37 -2.68
C GLY A 174 -11.31 -15.41 -2.11
N ARG A 175 -11.18 -15.26 -0.79
CA ARG A 175 -10.21 -14.35 -0.14
C ARG A 175 -8.75 -14.84 -0.20
N GLU A 176 -8.52 -16.03 -0.72
CA GLU A 176 -7.19 -16.50 -1.11
C GLU A 176 -6.68 -15.86 -2.41
N ARG A 177 -7.58 -15.24 -3.21
CA ARG A 177 -7.28 -14.76 -4.57
C ARG A 177 -6.72 -13.34 -4.65
N PRO A 178 -7.22 -12.34 -3.88
CA PRO A 178 -6.63 -11.01 -3.88
C PRO A 178 -5.14 -11.09 -3.54
N CYS A 179 -4.33 -10.35 -4.27
CA CYS A 179 -2.88 -10.41 -4.16
C CYS A 179 -2.31 -9.02 -4.38
N GLU A 180 -1.86 -8.38 -3.31
CA GLU A 180 -1.05 -7.18 -3.42
C GLU A 180 0.43 -7.59 -3.43
N VAL A 181 1.13 -7.26 -4.52
CA VAL A 181 2.57 -7.47 -4.68
C VAL A 181 3.28 -6.26 -4.07
N VAL A 182 3.97 -6.46 -2.96
CA VAL A 182 4.73 -5.42 -2.25
C VAL A 182 6.21 -5.59 -2.53
N THR A 183 6.86 -4.58 -3.09
CA THR A 183 8.29 -4.63 -3.40
C THR A 183 9.15 -4.19 -2.20
N PRO A 184 10.41 -4.65 -2.09
CA PRO A 184 11.40 -3.87 -1.37
C PRO A 184 11.57 -2.49 -2.07
N PRO A 185 12.07 -1.46 -1.37
CA PRO A 185 12.33 -0.18 -2.01
C PRO A 185 13.42 -0.30 -3.08
N LEU A 186 13.09 0.08 -4.31
CA LEU A 186 13.95 0.01 -5.49
C LEU A 186 14.70 1.32 -5.69
N VAL A 187 15.96 1.26 -6.13
CA VAL A 187 16.82 2.45 -6.34
C VAL A 187 17.19 2.66 -7.81
N SER A 188 17.04 1.64 -8.64
CA SER A 188 17.30 1.66 -10.07
C SER A 188 16.48 0.57 -10.75
N ASP A 189 16.44 0.61 -12.09
CA ASP A 189 15.84 -0.44 -12.93
C ASP A 189 14.41 -0.80 -12.52
N HIS A 190 13.63 0.20 -12.07
CA HIS A 190 12.29 0.01 -11.51
C HIS A 190 11.39 -0.74 -12.49
N GLU A 191 11.37 -0.35 -13.77
CA GLU A 191 10.53 -1.01 -14.79
C GLU A 191 10.92 -2.47 -14.99
N ALA A 192 12.20 -2.76 -15.16
CA ALA A 192 12.68 -4.12 -15.36
C ALA A 192 12.43 -5.00 -14.12
N THR A 193 12.58 -4.44 -12.93
CA THR A 193 12.33 -5.14 -11.67
C THR A 193 10.85 -5.43 -11.49
N LEU A 194 9.96 -4.45 -11.72
CA LEU A 194 8.52 -4.65 -11.68
C LEU A 194 8.07 -5.66 -12.74
N GLU A 195 8.62 -5.59 -13.95
CA GLU A 195 8.30 -6.54 -15.02
C GLU A 195 8.69 -7.98 -14.64
N ALA A 196 9.81 -8.16 -13.94
CA ALA A 196 10.23 -9.46 -13.42
C ALA A 196 9.37 -9.98 -12.24
N LEU A 197 8.44 -9.17 -11.72
CA LEU A 197 7.42 -9.57 -10.74
C LEU A 197 6.05 -9.77 -11.40
N LEU A 198 5.68 -8.90 -12.35
CA LEU A 198 4.36 -8.87 -12.96
C LEU A 198 4.21 -9.84 -14.14
N ARG A 199 5.28 -10.13 -14.88
CA ARG A 199 5.21 -11.10 -15.98
C ARG A 199 4.75 -12.49 -15.54
N PRO A 200 5.32 -13.10 -14.48
CA PRO A 200 4.82 -14.38 -13.98
C PRO A 200 3.35 -14.33 -13.55
N ALA A 201 2.90 -13.20 -12.99
CA ALA A 201 1.49 -13.03 -12.62
C ALA A 201 0.58 -13.09 -13.86
N ARG A 202 0.95 -12.38 -14.94
CA ARG A 202 0.20 -12.42 -16.22
C ARG A 202 0.23 -13.81 -16.85
N GLU A 203 1.38 -14.50 -16.84
CA GLU A 203 1.51 -15.88 -17.34
C GLU A 203 0.65 -16.88 -16.55
N LEU A 204 0.48 -16.65 -15.24
CA LEU A 204 -0.40 -17.42 -14.36
C LEU A 204 -1.88 -17.01 -14.47
N GLY A 205 -2.21 -16.00 -15.28
CA GLY A 205 -3.57 -15.53 -15.49
C GLY A 205 -4.14 -14.66 -14.36
N PHE A 206 -3.26 -14.00 -13.58
CA PHE A 206 -3.71 -12.94 -12.67
C PHE A 206 -4.24 -11.76 -13.49
N THR A 207 -5.24 -11.08 -12.93
CA THR A 207 -5.88 -9.91 -13.55
C THR A 207 -5.83 -8.71 -12.64
N VAL A 208 -5.98 -7.51 -13.19
CA VAL A 208 -6.19 -6.28 -12.40
C VAL A 208 -7.66 -6.23 -11.94
N PRO A 209 -7.96 -6.25 -10.62
CA PRO A 209 -9.33 -6.17 -10.13
C PRO A 209 -9.97 -4.78 -10.33
N ALA A 210 -11.29 -4.70 -10.21
CA ALA A 210 -12.08 -3.49 -10.42
C ALA A 210 -11.69 -2.37 -9.45
N GLU A 211 -11.41 -2.70 -8.19
CA GLU A 211 -10.99 -1.71 -7.18
C GLU A 211 -9.49 -1.41 -7.18
N ALA A 212 -8.72 -2.02 -8.09
CA ALA A 212 -7.26 -2.01 -8.04
C ALA A 212 -6.65 -0.61 -8.06
N ALA A 213 -5.62 -0.45 -7.25
CA ALA A 213 -4.71 0.68 -7.21
C ALA A 213 -3.25 0.23 -7.28
N VAL A 214 -2.37 1.22 -7.52
CA VAL A 214 -0.94 1.10 -7.25
C VAL A 214 -0.57 2.13 -6.20
N HIS A 215 0.04 1.68 -5.11
CA HIS A 215 0.61 2.59 -4.11
C HIS A 215 2.10 2.78 -4.36
N VAL A 216 2.54 4.04 -4.27
CA VAL A 216 3.93 4.43 -4.44
C VAL A 216 4.46 4.95 -3.12
N HIS A 217 5.48 4.29 -2.58
CA HIS A 217 6.16 4.67 -1.34
C HIS A 217 7.52 5.28 -1.64
N VAL A 218 7.77 6.51 -1.17
CA VAL A 218 9.08 7.15 -1.24
C VAL A 218 9.59 7.50 0.15
N ASP A 219 10.89 7.74 0.29
CA ASP A 219 11.48 8.22 1.55
C ASP A 219 10.76 9.47 2.07
N GLY A 220 10.27 9.41 3.31
CA GLY A 220 9.54 10.49 3.95
C GLY A 220 10.45 11.60 4.48
N ALA A 221 11.72 11.32 4.78
CA ALA A 221 12.60 12.23 5.50
C ALA A 221 12.73 13.62 4.85
N PRO A 222 12.88 13.77 3.51
CA PRO A 222 12.97 15.08 2.86
C PRO A 222 11.74 15.98 3.05
N PHE A 223 10.58 15.39 3.35
CA PHE A 223 9.32 16.10 3.50
C PHE A 223 9.05 16.58 4.93
N ARG A 224 9.98 16.34 5.87
CA ARG A 224 9.90 16.79 7.26
C ARG A 224 10.41 18.22 7.48
N SER A 225 10.06 19.12 6.57
CA SER A 225 10.24 20.56 6.74
C SER A 225 8.89 21.27 6.59
N PRO A 226 8.65 22.41 7.27
CA PRO A 226 7.39 23.14 7.14
C PRO A 226 7.04 23.47 5.68
N ALA A 227 8.02 23.93 4.90
CA ALA A 227 7.82 24.28 3.50
C ALA A 227 7.47 23.07 2.63
N ALA A 228 8.24 21.97 2.73
CA ALA A 228 8.01 20.79 1.92
C ALA A 228 6.67 20.11 2.26
N PHE A 229 6.36 20.00 3.55
CA PHE A 229 5.08 19.47 4.01
C PHE A 229 3.91 20.33 3.56
N ALA A 230 4.02 21.66 3.68
CA ALA A 230 2.98 22.58 3.20
C ALA A 230 2.75 22.43 1.69
N ASN A 231 3.80 22.20 0.91
CA ASN A 231 3.69 21.95 -0.52
C ASN A 231 3.04 20.61 -0.87
N LEU A 232 3.29 19.56 -0.08
CA LEU A 232 2.55 18.28 -0.24
C LEU A 232 1.06 18.51 0.00
N VAL A 233 0.70 19.18 1.10
CA VAL A 233 -0.70 19.45 1.44
C VAL A 233 -1.36 20.31 0.36
N ARG A 234 -0.70 21.38 -0.12
CA ARG A 234 -1.22 22.21 -1.21
C ARG A 234 -1.41 21.42 -2.50
N LEU A 235 -0.45 20.56 -2.87
CA LEU A 235 -0.55 19.71 -4.05
C LEU A 235 -1.77 18.79 -3.95
N PHE A 236 -1.86 17.97 -2.90
CA PHE A 236 -2.91 16.96 -2.80
C PHE A 236 -4.29 17.51 -2.40
N THR A 237 -4.38 18.73 -1.84
CA THR A 237 -5.67 19.39 -1.59
C THR A 237 -6.12 20.22 -2.80
N ARG A 238 -5.27 21.10 -3.34
CA ARG A 238 -5.68 22.07 -4.38
C ARG A 238 -5.65 21.48 -5.79
N TRP A 239 -4.73 20.55 -6.06
CA TRP A 239 -4.60 19.91 -7.38
C TRP A 239 -5.29 18.55 -7.45
N ARG A 240 -6.12 18.21 -6.46
CA ARG A 240 -6.72 16.89 -6.34
C ARG A 240 -7.41 16.43 -7.64
N GLU A 241 -8.34 17.21 -8.16
CA GLU A 241 -9.05 16.88 -9.40
C GLU A 241 -8.11 16.78 -10.61
N PRO A 242 -7.25 17.78 -10.91
CA PRO A 242 -6.26 17.64 -11.97
C PRO A 242 -5.32 16.42 -11.82
N LEU A 243 -4.93 16.06 -10.60
CA LEU A 243 -4.12 14.87 -10.31
C LEU A 243 -4.86 13.60 -10.68
N TRP A 244 -6.12 13.51 -10.26
CA TRP A 244 -6.97 12.35 -10.55
C TRP A 244 -7.16 12.18 -12.06
N ASP A 245 -7.45 13.26 -12.77
CA ASP A 245 -7.64 13.24 -14.21
C ASP A 245 -6.36 12.88 -14.96
N ALA A 246 -5.22 13.48 -14.58
CA ALA A 246 -3.94 13.24 -15.25
C ALA A 246 -3.40 11.81 -15.03
N LEU A 247 -3.62 11.24 -13.83
CA LEU A 247 -3.18 9.89 -13.51
C LEU A 247 -4.19 8.82 -13.95
N GLY A 248 -5.43 9.23 -14.26
CA GLY A 248 -6.53 8.30 -14.52
C GLY A 248 -6.89 7.50 -13.28
N THR A 249 -6.96 8.17 -12.11
CA THR A 249 -7.26 7.52 -10.83
C THR A 249 -8.54 6.70 -10.91
N ASN A 250 -8.48 5.48 -10.38
CA ASN A 250 -9.58 4.54 -10.45
C ASN A 250 -10.72 4.95 -9.49
N GLY A 251 -11.85 5.38 -10.05
CA GLY A 251 -13.03 5.78 -9.26
C GLY A 251 -13.70 4.65 -8.49
N ALA A 252 -13.34 3.38 -8.72
CA ALA A 252 -13.84 2.23 -7.96
C ALA A 252 -13.01 1.96 -6.68
N CYS A 253 -11.86 2.61 -6.51
CA CYS A 253 -11.06 2.48 -5.28
C CYS A 253 -11.86 2.92 -4.06
N ARG A 254 -11.95 2.04 -3.04
CA ARG A 254 -12.85 2.25 -1.89
C ARG A 254 -12.23 3.03 -0.74
N ARG A 255 -10.90 3.19 -0.75
CA ARG A 255 -10.11 3.78 0.35
C ARG A 255 -9.24 4.95 -0.14
N LEU A 256 -9.89 5.89 -0.82
CA LEU A 256 -9.36 7.20 -1.22
C LEU A 256 -10.24 8.31 -0.66
N ALA A 257 -9.62 9.42 -0.26
CA ALA A 257 -10.28 10.55 0.37
C ALA A 257 -9.41 11.81 0.24
N PRO A 258 -10.02 13.00 0.18
CA PRO A 258 -9.25 14.23 0.28
C PRO A 258 -8.55 14.32 1.65
N LEU A 259 -7.47 15.11 1.69
CA LEU A 259 -6.89 15.54 2.97
C LEU A 259 -7.90 16.43 3.71
N PRO A 260 -7.92 16.43 5.07
CA PRO A 260 -8.77 17.33 5.84
C PRO A 260 -8.47 18.81 5.54
N ASP A 261 -9.49 19.65 5.45
CA ASP A 261 -9.33 21.09 5.18
C ASP A 261 -8.53 21.78 6.29
N GLU A 262 -8.68 21.33 7.54
CA GLU A 262 -7.92 21.84 8.69
C GLU A 262 -6.41 21.61 8.55
N LEU A 263 -5.99 20.62 7.75
CA LEU A 263 -4.58 20.41 7.44
C LEU A 263 -4.05 21.51 6.51
N LEU A 264 -4.85 21.93 5.52
CA LEU A 264 -4.48 23.05 4.65
C LEU A 264 -4.40 24.34 5.47
N ASP A 265 -5.39 24.61 6.32
CA ASP A 265 -5.37 25.76 7.21
C ASP A 265 -4.09 25.76 8.06
N LEU A 266 -3.75 24.64 8.70
CA LEU A 266 -2.54 24.51 9.51
C LEU A 266 -1.26 24.92 8.75
N VAL A 267 -1.08 24.43 7.52
CA VAL A 267 0.15 24.68 6.76
C VAL A 267 0.21 26.06 6.09
N GLU A 268 -0.91 26.78 6.05
CA GLU A 268 -0.95 28.18 5.61
C GLU A 268 -0.58 29.16 6.73
N HIS A 269 -0.50 28.71 7.99
CA HIS A 269 0.02 29.54 9.08
C HIS A 269 1.55 29.68 8.96
N PRO A 270 2.06 30.92 8.77
CA PRO A 270 3.49 31.12 8.59
C PRO A 270 4.26 30.94 9.91
N GLY A 271 5.53 30.55 9.80
CA GLY A 271 6.48 30.58 10.92
C GLY A 271 6.44 29.36 11.86
N LEU A 272 5.61 28.35 11.58
CA LEU A 272 5.60 27.11 12.35
C LEU A 272 6.88 26.30 12.11
N THR A 273 7.42 25.72 13.18
CA THR A 273 8.47 24.71 13.13
C THR A 273 7.90 23.37 12.66
N TRP A 274 8.77 22.45 12.22
CA TRP A 274 8.34 21.09 11.86
C TRP A 274 7.63 20.39 13.02
N ALA A 275 8.13 20.55 14.25
CA ALA A 275 7.54 19.92 15.43
C ALA A 275 6.10 20.39 15.67
N GLU A 276 5.83 21.68 15.48
CA GLU A 276 4.49 22.27 15.61
C GLU A 276 3.56 21.79 14.49
N VAL A 277 4.04 21.81 13.23
CA VAL A 277 3.27 21.29 12.08
C VAL A 277 2.93 19.82 12.27
N ALA A 278 3.91 18.97 12.61
CA ALA A 278 3.68 17.54 12.82
C ALA A 278 2.72 17.29 13.99
N SER A 279 2.81 18.07 15.07
CA SER A 279 1.88 17.95 16.20
C SER A 279 0.47 18.36 15.83
N GLY A 280 0.29 19.48 15.14
CA GLY A 280 -1.02 19.91 14.65
C GLY A 280 -1.61 18.89 13.67
N ALA A 281 -0.82 18.42 12.72
CA ALA A 281 -1.25 17.45 11.71
C ALA A 281 -1.76 16.12 12.33
N ARG A 282 -1.19 15.68 13.45
CA ARG A 282 -1.69 14.49 14.16
C ARG A 282 -3.07 14.68 14.79
N THR A 283 -3.51 15.93 14.99
CA THR A 283 -4.80 16.25 15.63
C THR A 283 -5.94 16.50 14.64
N VAL A 284 -5.65 16.76 13.36
CA VAL A 284 -6.67 17.08 12.33
C VAL A 284 -7.33 15.85 11.69
N GLY A 285 -7.20 14.66 12.29
CA GLY A 285 -7.89 13.46 11.82
C GLY A 285 -7.30 12.83 10.55
N LEU A 286 -5.99 12.94 10.33
CA LEU A 286 -5.30 12.23 9.25
C LEU A 286 -5.61 10.73 9.27
N THR A 287 -5.85 10.16 8.09
CA THR A 287 -6.11 8.72 7.92
C THR A 287 -5.17 8.13 6.87
N LYS A 288 -4.96 6.81 6.92
CA LYS A 288 -4.21 6.10 5.86
C LYS A 288 -4.99 5.98 4.55
N PHE A 289 -6.28 6.34 4.53
CA PHE A 289 -7.18 6.22 3.37
C PHE A 289 -7.30 7.53 2.58
N ALA A 290 -6.42 8.49 2.81
CA ALA A 290 -6.33 9.68 1.98
C ALA A 290 -5.57 9.39 0.67
N ASP A 291 -5.79 10.22 -0.34
CA ASP A 291 -5.10 10.17 -1.64
C ASP A 291 -3.57 10.13 -1.51
N VAL A 292 -3.07 10.77 -0.46
CA VAL A 292 -1.70 10.65 0.04
C VAL A 292 -1.75 10.34 1.53
N ASN A 293 -1.11 9.23 1.94
CA ASN A 293 -1.04 8.84 3.33
C ASN A 293 0.13 9.54 4.02
N LEU A 294 -0.19 10.56 4.81
CA LEU A 294 0.77 11.36 5.60
C LEU A 294 0.94 10.86 7.04
N THR A 295 0.20 9.82 7.46
CA THR A 295 0.16 9.40 8.87
C THR A 295 1.52 8.99 9.41
N GLN A 296 2.31 8.28 8.61
CA GLN A 296 3.67 7.87 9.00
C GLN A 296 4.65 9.05 9.00
N LEU A 297 4.49 9.99 8.07
CA LEU A 297 5.39 11.13 7.96
C LEU A 297 5.40 12.00 9.23
N VAL A 298 4.22 12.16 9.85
CA VAL A 298 4.03 12.97 11.07
C VAL A 298 4.04 12.14 12.36
N ALA A 299 4.21 10.82 12.29
CA ALA A 299 4.29 9.96 13.46
C ALA A 299 5.56 10.26 14.28
N VAL A 300 5.48 10.10 15.60
CA VAL A 300 6.65 10.24 16.49
C VAL A 300 7.60 9.05 16.33
N ASP A 301 7.02 7.86 16.15
CA ASP A 301 7.72 6.59 15.94
C ASP A 301 7.07 5.88 14.75
N PRO A 302 7.46 6.22 13.50
CA PRO A 302 6.86 5.66 12.30
C PRO A 302 7.25 4.18 12.14
N ALA A 303 6.28 3.33 11.79
CA ALA A 303 6.56 1.95 11.43
C ALA A 303 7.28 1.84 10.07
N ARG A 304 7.02 2.80 9.18
CA ARG A 304 7.69 2.96 7.88
C ARG A 304 8.00 4.44 7.70
N ASP A 305 9.25 4.79 7.42
CA ASP A 305 9.63 6.19 7.18
C ASP A 305 9.36 6.60 5.72
N THR A 306 8.08 6.55 5.32
CA THR A 306 7.68 6.76 3.93
C THR A 306 6.53 7.75 3.80
N LEU A 307 6.56 8.49 2.70
CA LEU A 307 5.37 9.11 2.10
C LEU A 307 4.74 8.11 1.13
N GLU A 308 3.43 7.95 1.17
CA GLU A 308 2.70 6.98 0.34
C GLU A 308 1.64 7.69 -0.50
N VAL A 309 1.73 7.56 -1.82
CA VAL A 309 0.76 8.09 -2.80
C VAL A 309 -0.12 6.93 -3.28
N ARG A 310 -1.43 7.11 -3.23
CA ARG A 310 -2.40 5.99 -3.37
C ARG A 310 -3.33 6.13 -4.59
N ILE A 311 -3.10 7.14 -5.43
CA ILE A 311 -4.03 7.56 -6.50
C ILE A 311 -3.68 7.01 -7.89
N LEU A 312 -2.68 6.14 -8.03
CA LEU A 312 -2.43 5.52 -9.33
C LEU A 312 -3.45 4.40 -9.56
N PRO A 313 -4.02 4.30 -10.78
CA PRO A 313 -4.90 3.18 -11.10
C PRO A 313 -4.13 1.86 -11.07
N GLY A 314 -4.86 0.77 -10.78
CA GLY A 314 -4.32 -0.58 -10.91
C GLY A 314 -3.80 -0.85 -12.32
N SER A 315 -2.65 -1.52 -12.41
CA SER A 315 -2.03 -1.91 -13.67
C SER A 315 -1.14 -3.12 -13.44
N ASP A 316 -1.15 -4.06 -14.37
CA ASP A 316 -0.22 -5.18 -14.43
C ASP A 316 0.91 -4.95 -15.44
N ASP A 317 0.99 -3.77 -16.07
CA ASP A 317 2.07 -3.36 -16.98
C ASP A 317 3.11 -2.51 -16.25
N ALA A 318 4.35 -3.01 -16.18
CA ALA A 318 5.42 -2.36 -15.44
C ALA A 318 5.78 -0.97 -15.99
N GLY A 319 5.79 -0.80 -17.30
CA GLY A 319 6.07 0.49 -17.92
C GLY A 319 4.99 1.51 -17.57
N ASP A 320 3.73 1.08 -17.56
CA ASP A 320 2.58 1.91 -17.21
C ASP A 320 2.58 2.37 -15.76
N VAL A 321 3.00 1.50 -14.83
CA VAL A 321 3.26 1.84 -13.44
C VAL A 321 4.38 2.88 -13.32
N VAL A 322 5.54 2.63 -13.95
CA VAL A 322 6.71 3.51 -13.85
C VAL A 322 6.44 4.88 -14.47
N ARG A 323 5.78 4.96 -15.62
CA ARG A 323 5.42 6.23 -16.27
C ARG A 323 4.57 7.12 -15.37
N ARG A 324 3.54 6.56 -14.71
CA ARG A 324 2.70 7.33 -13.77
C ARG A 324 3.44 7.69 -12.50
N ALA A 325 4.22 6.74 -11.95
CA ALA A 325 5.06 7.00 -10.79
C ALA A 325 6.09 8.10 -11.08
N HIS A 326 6.58 8.23 -12.31
CA HIS A 326 7.52 9.28 -12.71
C HIS A 326 6.89 10.67 -12.60
N LEU A 327 5.65 10.86 -13.08
CA LEU A 327 4.94 12.12 -12.88
C LEU A 327 4.81 12.46 -11.38
N VAL A 328 4.43 11.48 -10.57
CA VAL A 328 4.33 11.65 -9.11
C VAL A 328 5.68 12.03 -8.51
N GLU A 329 6.76 11.30 -8.81
CA GLU A 329 8.11 11.61 -8.33
C GLU A 329 8.50 13.06 -8.64
N ARG A 330 8.27 13.51 -9.88
CA ARG A 330 8.61 14.87 -10.31
C ARG A 330 7.83 15.94 -9.54
N LEU A 331 6.56 15.68 -9.23
CA LEU A 331 5.73 16.57 -8.40
C LEU A 331 6.18 16.57 -6.94
N LEU A 332 6.55 15.41 -6.40
CA LEU A 332 7.10 15.29 -5.05
C LEU A 332 8.43 16.03 -4.93
N LEU A 333 9.31 15.93 -5.93
CA LEU A 333 10.54 16.72 -6.00
C LEU A 333 10.25 18.23 -6.05
N ARG A 334 9.20 18.66 -6.76
CA ARG A 334 8.74 20.06 -6.74
C ARG A 334 8.31 20.51 -5.35
N CYS A 335 7.72 19.63 -4.55
CA CYS A 335 7.33 19.98 -3.19
C CYS A 335 8.53 20.32 -2.29
N LEU A 336 9.74 19.85 -2.61
CA LEU A 336 10.96 20.14 -1.84
C LEU A 336 11.48 21.57 -2.05
N ASP A 337 11.07 22.27 -3.11
CA ASP A 337 11.36 23.69 -3.30
C ASP A 337 10.59 24.52 -2.26
N SER A 338 11.27 25.47 -1.62
CA SER A 338 10.68 26.35 -0.60
C SER A 338 9.55 27.26 -1.11
N SER A 339 9.51 27.52 -2.42
CA SER A 339 8.46 28.29 -3.06
C SER A 339 7.12 27.53 -3.00
N PRO A 340 6.02 28.21 -2.60
CA PRO A 340 4.73 27.57 -2.50
C PRO A 340 4.27 26.96 -3.81
N VAL A 341 3.71 25.75 -3.76
CA VAL A 341 2.94 25.18 -4.88
C VAL A 341 1.74 26.11 -5.15
N PRO A 342 1.63 26.71 -6.35
CA PRO A 342 0.53 27.62 -6.68
C PRO A 342 -0.79 26.83 -6.78
N PRO A 343 -1.96 27.49 -6.65
CA PRO A 343 -3.23 26.85 -6.99
C PRO A 343 -3.29 26.50 -8.49
N PRO A 344 -4.12 25.52 -8.90
CA PRO A 344 -4.35 25.25 -10.31
C PRO A 344 -4.95 26.48 -11.02
N ASP A 345 -4.51 26.72 -12.25
CA ASP A 345 -5.07 27.74 -13.13
C ASP A 345 -6.09 27.12 -14.12
N THR A 346 -6.62 27.92 -15.03
CA THR A 346 -7.59 27.44 -16.04
C THR A 346 -7.00 26.38 -16.99
N ARG A 347 -5.67 26.30 -17.15
CA ARG A 347 -5.04 25.27 -17.98
C ARG A 347 -5.15 23.91 -17.31
N ALA A 348 -5.09 23.85 -15.99
CA ALA A 348 -5.24 22.59 -15.25
C ALA A 348 -6.60 21.92 -15.47
N VAL A 349 -7.63 22.68 -15.83
CA VAL A 349 -8.96 22.14 -16.18
C VAL A 349 -9.01 21.59 -17.62
N HIS A 350 -8.27 22.20 -18.54
CA HIS A 350 -8.30 21.85 -19.97
C HIS A 350 -7.23 20.82 -20.38
N ASP A 351 -6.09 20.85 -19.69
CA ASP A 351 -4.94 19.96 -19.89
C ASP A 351 -4.28 19.68 -18.52
N PRO A 352 -4.89 18.80 -17.69
CA PRO A 352 -4.37 18.46 -16.37
C PRO A 352 -2.92 17.94 -16.43
N LEU A 353 -2.61 17.07 -17.39
CA LEU A 353 -1.30 16.46 -17.54
C LEU A 353 -0.23 17.49 -17.92
N GLY A 354 -0.52 18.38 -18.88
CA GLY A 354 0.40 19.45 -19.26
C GLY A 354 0.61 20.47 -18.14
N ALA A 355 -0.44 20.81 -17.39
CA ALA A 355 -0.34 21.71 -16.24
C ALA A 355 0.53 21.13 -15.12
N LEU A 356 0.33 19.86 -14.75
CA LEU A 356 1.16 19.17 -13.75
C LEU A 356 2.59 18.98 -14.23
N SER A 357 2.79 18.67 -15.51
CA SER A 357 4.13 18.59 -16.12
C SER A 357 4.87 19.92 -16.04
N ALA A 358 4.17 21.04 -16.25
CA ALA A 358 4.75 22.37 -16.11
C ALA A 358 5.10 22.70 -14.64
N LEU A 359 4.21 22.34 -13.71
CA LEU A 359 4.47 22.48 -12.27
C LEU A 359 5.71 21.70 -11.83
N ALA A 360 5.85 20.46 -12.31
CA ALA A 360 6.97 19.55 -12.07
C ALA A 360 8.31 19.98 -12.71
N ARG A 361 8.29 20.92 -13.66
CA ARG A 361 9.48 21.46 -14.35
C ARG A 361 10.03 22.75 -13.76
N GLN A 362 9.31 23.36 -12.82
CA GLN A 362 9.86 24.52 -12.11
C GLN A 362 11.11 24.05 -11.37
N GLU A 363 12.29 24.40 -11.89
CA GLU A 363 13.56 24.01 -11.29
C GLU A 363 13.64 24.56 -9.87
N PRO A 364 14.15 23.78 -8.90
CA PRO A 364 14.39 24.28 -7.57
C PRO A 364 15.32 25.49 -7.67
N VAL A 365 14.86 26.65 -7.20
CA VAL A 365 15.74 27.82 -7.06
C VAL A 365 16.78 27.44 -6.01
N ARG A 366 18.00 27.11 -6.46
CA ARG A 366 19.11 26.67 -5.61
C ARG A 366 19.55 27.73 -4.62
#